data_AF-A0A077K7X4-F1
#
_entry.id   AF-A0A077K7X4-F1
#
_cell.length_a   1.000
_cell.length_b   1.000
_cell.length_c   1.000
_cell.angle_alpha   90.00
_cell.angle_beta   90.00
_cell.angle_gamma   90.00
#
_symmetry.space_group_name_H-M   'P 1'
#
loop_
_entity.id
_entity.type
_entity.pdbx_description
1 polymer ?
#
loop_
_entity_poly.entity_id
_entity_poly.type
_entity_poly.pdbx_seq_one_letter_code
_entity_poly.pdbx_strand_id
1 'polypeptide(L)'
;MNKNLKNAEEKIKREHEEFKKEIEKMEPMQVYTLSGVIIFTEATIYHINQLICEELADLIANEDATLKGAVQYIISQVRNKYGQMGDLPVEEFHQLIWDYYKIDHAAAKKAMEERTKKMKERKKEIIKQGKNNTLKKKNNQINIIDVLNTSTSNETKTDSDDVEIKIDDIEEHVEQIPAPKAGPLQVSLFDL
;
A
#
# COMPACT_ATOMS: atom_id res chain seq x y z
N MET A 1 -19.06 -7.05 -3.77
CA MET A 1 -18.45 -5.88 -3.11
C MET A 1 -19.59 -5.10 -2.48
N ASN A 2 -19.53 -4.83 -1.17
CA ASN A 2 -20.61 -4.11 -0.49
C ASN A 2 -20.73 -2.70 -1.10
N LYS A 3 -21.94 -2.28 -1.47
CA LYS A 3 -22.22 -1.01 -2.18
C LYS A 3 -21.68 0.19 -1.38
N ASN A 4 -21.76 0.12 -0.05
CA ASN A 4 -21.34 1.21 0.82
C ASN A 4 -19.81 1.33 0.89
N LEU A 5 -19.08 0.22 0.81
CA LEU A 5 -17.62 0.23 0.74
C LEU A 5 -17.14 0.97 -0.52
N LYS A 6 -17.74 0.67 -1.67
CA LYS A 6 -17.43 1.36 -2.94
C LYS A 6 -17.77 2.85 -2.86
N ASN A 7 -18.93 3.19 -2.30
CA ASN A 7 -19.36 4.58 -2.15
C ASN A 7 -18.40 5.39 -1.25
N ALA A 8 -17.94 4.79 -0.15
CA ALA A 8 -16.98 5.42 0.76
C ALA A 8 -15.63 5.65 0.08
N GLU A 9 -15.11 4.66 -0.64
CA GLU A 9 -13.87 4.78 -1.43
C GLU A 9 -14.00 5.89 -2.50
N GLU A 10 -15.12 5.92 -3.23
CA GLU A 10 -15.38 6.95 -4.25
C GLU A 10 -15.50 8.35 -3.64
N LYS A 11 -16.13 8.47 -2.47
CA LYS A 11 -16.23 9.75 -1.75
C LYS A 11 -14.85 10.26 -1.30
N ILE A 12 -14.06 9.42 -0.64
CA ILE A 12 -12.69 9.79 -0.22
C ILE A 12 -11.85 10.18 -1.44
N LYS A 13 -11.95 9.44 -2.54
CA LYS A 13 -11.24 9.75 -3.77
C LYS A 13 -11.66 11.11 -4.35
N ARG A 14 -12.96 11.39 -4.40
CA ARG A 14 -13.48 12.69 -4.88
C ARG A 14 -12.96 13.85 -4.04
N GLU A 15 -13.07 13.74 -2.72
CA GLU A 15 -12.60 14.79 -1.80
C GLU A 15 -11.08 14.96 -1.85
N HIS A 16 -10.32 13.89 -2.07
CA HIS A 16 -8.88 13.96 -2.29
C HIS A 16 -8.51 14.67 -3.59
N GLU A 17 -9.23 14.39 -4.68
CA GLU A 17 -9.04 15.06 -5.97
C GLU A 17 -9.38 16.54 -5.90
N GLU A 18 -10.45 16.91 -5.18
CA GLU A 18 -10.79 18.31 -4.89
C GLU A 18 -9.67 19.01 -4.13
N PHE A 19 -9.17 18.40 -3.06
CA PHE A 19 -8.04 18.93 -2.28
C PHE A 19 -6.77 19.10 -3.12
N LYS A 20 -6.43 18.13 -3.98
CA LYS A 20 -5.28 18.23 -4.90
C LYS A 20 -5.42 19.40 -5.86
N LYS A 21 -6.60 19.58 -6.46
CA LYS A 21 -6.90 20.72 -7.35
C LYS A 21 -6.82 22.06 -6.64
N GLU A 22 -7.11 22.11 -5.34
CA GLU A 22 -6.90 23.32 -4.53
C GLU A 22 -5.40 23.61 -4.38
N ILE A 23 -4.60 22.61 -4.00
CA ILE A 23 -3.14 22.75 -3.84
C ILE A 23 -2.45 23.17 -5.15
N GLU A 24 -2.84 22.59 -6.28
CA GLU A 24 -2.25 22.90 -7.60
C GLU A 24 -2.41 24.38 -7.99
N LYS A 25 -3.39 25.08 -7.42
CA LYS A 25 -3.66 26.50 -7.67
C LYS A 25 -3.00 27.43 -6.67
N MET A 26 -2.32 26.90 -5.65
CA MET A 26 -1.70 27.68 -4.59
C MET A 26 -0.30 28.14 -4.98
N GLU A 27 0.07 29.31 -4.47
CA GLU A 27 1.44 29.80 -4.58
C GLU A 27 2.38 28.95 -3.69
N PRO A 28 3.67 28.80 -4.03
CA PRO A 28 4.61 27.96 -3.28
C PRO A 28 4.66 28.25 -1.77
N MET A 29 4.54 29.53 -1.38
CA MET A 29 4.51 29.92 0.04
C MET A 29 3.27 29.35 0.77
N GLN A 30 2.11 29.36 0.13
CA GLN A 30 0.88 28.81 0.72
C GLN A 30 0.99 27.29 0.87
N VAL A 31 1.60 26.61 -0.10
CA VAL A 31 1.88 25.17 -0.03
C VAL A 31 2.83 24.87 1.14
N TYR A 32 3.86 25.70 1.35
CA TYR A 32 4.77 25.55 2.48
C TYR A 32 4.03 25.69 3.82
N THR A 33 3.23 26.75 3.98
CA THR A 33 2.45 26.99 5.21
C THR A 33 1.41 25.90 5.47
N LEU A 34 0.87 25.25 4.42
CA LEU A 34 -0.09 24.14 4.54
C LEU A 34 0.54 22.75 4.55
N SER A 35 1.87 22.65 4.53
CA SER A 35 2.59 21.37 4.42
C SER A 35 2.16 20.36 5.48
N GLY A 36 1.95 20.80 6.72
CA GLY A 36 1.41 19.96 7.80
C GLY A 36 0.03 19.39 7.44
N VAL A 37 -0.88 20.21 6.95
CA VAL A 37 -2.23 19.76 6.54
C VAL A 37 -2.13 18.76 5.39
N ILE A 38 -1.27 19.00 4.40
CA ILE A 38 -1.07 18.10 3.26
C ILE A 38 -0.60 16.72 3.74
N ILE A 39 0.41 16.68 4.61
CA ILE A 39 0.95 15.44 5.17
C ILE A 39 -0.14 14.68 5.94
N PHE A 40 -0.88 15.38 6.81
CA PHE A 40 -1.97 14.75 7.57
C PHE A 40 -3.11 14.26 6.68
N THR A 41 -3.43 14.96 5.59
CA THR A 41 -4.43 14.49 4.62
C THR A 41 -4.01 13.16 3.98
N GLU A 42 -2.78 13.06 3.46
CA GLU A 42 -2.28 11.83 2.84
C GLU A 42 -2.21 10.67 3.84
N ALA A 43 -1.73 10.93 5.07
CA ALA A 43 -1.70 9.94 6.14
C ALA A 43 -3.11 9.46 6.53
N THR A 44 -4.07 10.38 6.61
CA THR A 44 -5.46 10.07 6.94
C THR A 44 -6.09 9.19 5.87
N ILE A 45 -5.91 9.51 4.59
CA ILE A 45 -6.41 8.68 3.48
C ILE A 45 -5.79 7.29 3.53
N TYR A 46 -4.46 7.21 3.71
CA TYR A 46 -3.76 5.93 3.79
C TYR A 46 -4.34 5.05 4.91
N HIS A 47 -4.50 5.60 6.11
CA HIS A 47 -5.02 4.84 7.25
C HIS A 47 -6.52 4.54 7.12
N ILE A 48 -7.35 5.44 6.61
CA ILE A 48 -8.76 5.13 6.31
C ILE A 48 -8.84 3.92 5.38
N ASN A 49 -8.05 3.88 4.30
CA ASN A 49 -8.06 2.75 3.35
C ASN A 49 -7.59 1.43 4.00
N GLN A 50 -6.70 1.50 4.99
CA GLN A 50 -6.32 0.32 5.78
C GLN A 50 -7.46 -0.14 6.71
N LEU A 51 -8.13 0.81 7.33
CA LEU A 51 -9.15 0.59 8.36
C LEU A 51 -10.53 0.27 7.77
N ILE A 52 -10.78 0.59 6.51
CA ILE A 52 -12.12 0.54 5.92
C ILE A 52 -12.74 -0.85 6.08
N CYS A 53 -13.83 -0.87 6.83
CA CYS A 53 -14.75 -1.99 7.07
C CYS A 53 -16.17 -1.55 6.69
N GLU A 54 -17.16 -2.43 6.80
CA GLU A 54 -18.54 -2.07 6.45
C GLU A 54 -19.08 -0.94 7.34
N GLU A 55 -18.83 -1.01 8.65
CA GLU A 55 -19.26 0.00 9.63
C GLU A 55 -18.64 1.38 9.35
N LEU A 56 -17.33 1.42 9.12
CA LEU A 56 -16.63 2.66 8.77
C LEU A 56 -17.06 3.19 7.41
N ALA A 57 -17.34 2.32 6.44
CA ALA A 57 -17.82 2.73 5.13
C ALA A 57 -19.20 3.40 5.20
N ASP A 58 -20.11 2.86 6.02
CA ASP A 58 -21.43 3.47 6.24
C ASP A 58 -21.31 4.87 6.84
N LEU A 59 -20.38 5.05 7.78
CA LEU A 59 -20.14 6.32 8.43
C LEU A 59 -19.48 7.34 7.48
N ILE A 60 -18.51 6.91 6.68
CA ILE A 60 -17.88 7.75 5.66
C ILE A 60 -18.91 8.16 4.60
N ALA A 61 -19.84 7.29 4.22
CA ALA A 61 -20.83 7.60 3.20
C ALA A 61 -21.80 8.74 3.61
N ASN A 62 -21.94 9.05 4.90
CA ASN A 62 -22.74 10.18 5.39
C ASN A 62 -22.12 11.52 4.97
N GLU A 63 -22.92 12.47 4.47
CA GLU A 63 -22.41 13.75 3.96
C GLU A 63 -21.66 14.59 5.00
N ASP A 64 -22.10 14.58 6.26
CA ASP A 64 -21.46 15.33 7.35
C ASP A 64 -20.03 14.85 7.67
N ALA A 65 -19.71 13.60 7.35
CA ALA A 65 -18.42 13.00 7.66
C ALA A 65 -17.43 13.20 6.50
N THR A 66 -16.81 14.38 6.44
CA THR A 66 -15.84 14.73 5.37
C THR A 66 -14.40 14.35 5.74
N LEU A 67 -13.56 14.11 4.73
CA LEU A 67 -12.12 13.93 4.86
C LEU A 67 -11.47 15.17 5.48
N LYS A 68 -11.87 16.36 5.04
CA LYS A 68 -11.39 17.64 5.59
C LYS A 68 -11.68 17.74 7.10
N GLY A 69 -12.88 17.36 7.52
CA GLY A 69 -13.24 17.34 8.93
C GLY A 69 -12.42 16.33 9.73
N ALA A 70 -12.18 15.13 9.18
CA ALA A 70 -11.34 14.11 9.82
C ALA A 70 -9.91 14.62 10.04
N VAL A 71 -9.31 15.22 9.01
CA VAL A 71 -7.96 15.78 9.06
C VAL A 71 -7.87 16.92 10.09
N GLN A 72 -8.83 17.85 10.08
CA GLN A 72 -8.86 18.94 11.05
C GLN A 72 -9.02 18.45 12.49
N TYR A 73 -9.85 17.43 12.71
CA TYR A 73 -10.00 16.79 14.01
C TYR A 73 -8.67 16.17 14.47
N ILE A 74 -8.04 15.35 13.63
CA ILE A 74 -6.76 14.68 13.94
C ILE A 74 -5.68 15.72 14.26
N ILE A 75 -5.48 16.73 13.42
CA ILE A 75 -4.49 17.79 13.65
C ILE A 75 -4.75 18.50 14.98
N SER A 76 -6.01 18.81 15.29
CA SER A 76 -6.38 19.44 16.56
C SER A 76 -6.01 18.59 17.76
N GLN A 77 -6.34 17.29 17.74
CA GLN A 77 -6.02 16.38 18.84
C GLN A 77 -4.51 16.19 19.01
N VAL A 78 -3.79 16.03 17.90
CA VAL A 78 -2.33 15.89 17.91
C VAL A 78 -1.67 17.15 18.45
N ARG A 79 -2.12 18.33 18.01
CA ARG A 79 -1.59 19.61 18.51
C ARG A 79 -1.85 19.79 20.00
N ASN A 80 -3.03 19.41 20.47
CA ASN A 80 -3.38 19.54 21.89
C ASN A 80 -2.52 18.63 22.78
N LYS A 81 -2.14 17.45 22.29
CA LYS A 81 -1.38 16.46 23.07
C LYS A 81 0.14 16.61 22.93
N TYR A 82 0.62 16.80 21.71
CA TYR A 82 2.05 16.80 21.36
C TYR A 82 2.59 18.21 21.07
N GLY A 83 1.74 19.24 21.00
CA GLY A 83 2.17 20.58 20.63
C GLY A 83 2.64 20.63 19.17
N GLN A 84 3.86 21.14 18.96
CA GLN A 84 4.47 21.27 17.63
C GLN A 84 5.44 20.13 17.29
N MET A 85 5.80 19.27 18.24
CA MET A 85 6.80 18.22 18.07
C MET A 85 6.41 16.95 18.80
N GLY A 86 6.53 15.81 18.14
CA GLY A 86 6.28 14.52 18.76
C GLY A 86 6.02 13.45 17.72
N ASP A 87 6.28 12.20 18.10
CA ASP A 87 5.93 11.05 17.29
C ASP A 87 4.49 10.67 17.61
N LEU A 88 3.65 10.57 16.57
CA LEU A 88 2.28 10.07 16.67
C LEU A 88 2.28 8.56 16.39
N PRO A 89 2.04 7.69 17.39
CA PRO A 89 1.98 6.25 17.17
C PRO A 89 0.82 5.88 16.23
N VAL A 90 1.00 4.84 15.41
CA VAL A 90 0.00 4.40 14.44
C VAL A 90 -1.31 3.99 15.12
N GLU A 91 -1.22 3.28 16.25
CA GLU A 91 -2.39 2.85 17.02
C GLU A 91 -3.21 4.05 17.52
N GLU A 92 -2.54 5.13 17.91
CA GLU A 92 -3.21 6.36 18.32
C GLU A 92 -3.82 7.08 17.11
N PHE A 93 -3.14 7.09 15.97
CA PHE A 93 -3.71 7.61 14.72
C PHE A 93 -5.03 6.89 14.36
N HIS A 94 -5.06 5.56 14.50
CA HIS A 94 -6.26 4.76 14.26
C HIS A 94 -7.39 5.11 15.23
N GLN A 95 -7.07 5.31 16.51
CA GLN A 95 -8.04 5.77 17.51
C GLN A 95 -8.65 7.11 17.13
N LEU A 96 -7.83 8.08 16.69
CA LEU A 96 -8.32 9.40 16.27
C LEU A 96 -9.26 9.33 15.05
N ILE A 97 -8.99 8.42 14.10
CA ILE A 97 -9.91 8.15 12.99
C ILE A 97 -11.24 7.62 13.54
N TRP A 98 -11.20 6.61 14.40
CA TRP A 98 -12.41 6.01 14.97
C TRP A 98 -13.21 7.00 15.79
N ASP A 99 -12.56 7.86 16.57
CA ASP A 99 -13.18 8.92 17.36
C ASP A 99 -13.97 9.88 16.47
N TYR A 100 -13.35 10.34 15.37
CA TYR A 100 -14.02 11.24 14.44
C TYR A 100 -15.27 10.62 13.82
N TYR A 101 -15.18 9.35 13.38
CA TYR A 101 -16.32 8.63 12.81
C TYR A 101 -17.26 8.03 13.88
N LYS A 102 -16.99 8.22 15.17
CA LYS A 102 -17.78 7.70 16.31
C LYS A 102 -17.93 6.17 16.29
N ILE A 103 -16.86 5.47 15.93
CA ILE A 103 -16.79 4.01 15.94
C ILE A 103 -16.40 3.51 17.33
N ASP A 104 -17.02 2.41 17.77
CA ASP A 104 -16.58 1.72 18.99
C ASP A 104 -15.18 1.10 18.80
N HIS A 105 -14.22 1.51 19.65
CA HIS A 105 -12.82 1.11 19.51
C HIS A 105 -12.61 -0.40 19.69
N ALA A 106 -13.35 -1.02 20.60
CA ALA A 106 -13.20 -2.45 20.90
C ALA A 106 -13.71 -3.31 19.72
N ALA A 107 -14.86 -2.93 19.16
CA ALA A 107 -15.40 -3.55 17.96
C ALA A 107 -14.47 -3.36 16.75
N ALA A 108 -13.97 -2.13 16.52
CA ALA A 108 -13.07 -1.83 15.42
C ALA A 108 -11.77 -2.63 15.48
N LYS A 109 -11.13 -2.66 16.66
CA LYS A 109 -9.90 -3.42 16.89
C LYS A 109 -10.11 -4.92 16.64
N LYS A 110 -11.23 -5.48 17.14
CA LYS A 110 -11.57 -6.88 16.91
C LYS A 110 -11.78 -7.19 15.42
N ALA A 111 -12.49 -6.32 14.71
CA ALA A 111 -12.71 -6.45 13.27
C ALA A 111 -11.39 -6.44 12.48
N MET A 112 -10.44 -5.59 12.87
CA MET A 112 -9.09 -5.56 12.28
C MET A 112 -8.28 -6.83 12.54
N GLU A 113 -8.31 -7.34 13.77
CA GLU A 113 -7.60 -8.57 14.14
C GLU A 113 -8.15 -9.78 13.37
N GLU A 114 -9.47 -9.90 13.25
CA GLU A 114 -10.12 -10.94 12.47
C GLU A 114 -9.78 -10.85 10.96
N ARG A 115 -9.78 -9.64 10.40
CA ARG A 115 -9.37 -9.42 8.99
C ARG A 115 -7.92 -9.83 8.77
N THR A 116 -7.03 -9.45 9.68
CA THR A 116 -5.60 -9.81 9.63
C THR A 116 -5.40 -11.32 9.70
N LYS A 117 -6.15 -12.01 10.58
CA LYS A 117 -6.12 -13.47 10.70
C LYS A 117 -6.58 -14.15 9.41
N LYS A 118 -7.74 -13.75 8.87
CA LYS A 118 -8.28 -14.28 7.60
C LYS A 118 -7.31 -14.07 6.43
N MET A 119 -6.62 -12.92 6.37
CA MET A 119 -5.65 -12.64 5.32
C MET A 119 -4.39 -13.52 5.44
N LYS A 120 -3.90 -13.77 6.67
CA LYS A 120 -2.80 -14.71 6.91
C LYS A 120 -3.16 -16.15 6.54
N GLU A 121 -4.39 -16.57 6.82
CA GLU A 121 -4.91 -17.90 6.44
C GLU A 121 -5.01 -18.05 4.92
N ARG A 122 -5.59 -17.08 4.21
CA ARG A 122 -5.63 -17.06 2.73
C ARG A 122 -4.24 -17.12 2.10
N LYS A 123 -3.26 -16.36 2.62
CA LYS A 123 -1.87 -16.41 2.12
C LYS A 123 -1.28 -17.81 2.28
N LYS A 124 -1.52 -18.49 3.41
CA LYS A 124 -1.06 -19.87 3.64
C LYS A 124 -1.71 -20.86 2.68
N GLU A 125 -3.00 -20.70 2.38
CA GLU A 125 -3.72 -21.55 1.42
C GLU A 125 -3.21 -21.36 -0.02
N ILE A 126 -2.97 -20.12 -0.45
CA ILE A 126 -2.39 -19.82 -1.77
C ILE A 126 -1.01 -20.46 -1.92
N ILE A 127 -0.15 -20.39 -0.88
CA ILE A 127 1.17 -21.04 -0.90
C ILE A 127 1.03 -22.56 -0.98
N LYS A 128 0.07 -23.16 -0.26
CA LYS A 128 -0.20 -24.61 -0.34
C LYS A 128 -0.72 -25.03 -1.72
N GLN A 129 -1.63 -24.25 -2.32
CA GLN A 129 -2.16 -24.50 -3.66
C GLN A 129 -1.09 -24.32 -4.75
N GLY A 130 -0.23 -23.31 -4.61
CA GLY A 130 0.93 -23.10 -5.49
C GLY A 130 1.86 -24.31 -5.52
N LYS A 131 2.20 -24.86 -4.35
CA LYS A 131 3.00 -26.11 -4.23
C LYS A 131 2.30 -27.33 -4.86
N ASN A 132 0.99 -27.47 -4.66
CA ASN A 132 0.22 -28.58 -5.24
C ASN A 132 0.12 -28.50 -6.78
N ASN A 133 0.08 -27.29 -7.35
CA ASN A 133 0.10 -27.10 -8.81
C ASN A 133 1.50 -27.35 -9.40
N THR A 134 2.59 -27.05 -8.69
CA THR A 134 3.95 -27.43 -9.12
C THR A 134 4.16 -28.94 -9.09
N LEU A 135 3.57 -29.63 -8.10
CA LEU A 135 3.57 -31.11 -8.00
C LEU A 135 2.72 -31.77 -9.10
N LYS A 136 1.55 -31.22 -9.45
CA LYS A 136 0.75 -31.71 -10.59
C LYS A 136 1.46 -31.52 -11.94
N LYS A 137 2.22 -30.44 -12.13
CA LYS A 137 3.01 -30.22 -13.35
C LYS A 137 4.16 -31.22 -13.51
N LYS A 138 4.76 -31.66 -12.40
CA LYS A 138 5.79 -32.73 -12.40
C LYS A 138 5.21 -34.13 -12.66
N ASN A 139 3.97 -34.41 -12.25
CA ASN A 139 3.35 -35.73 -12.46
C ASN A 139 2.80 -35.96 -13.88
N ASN A 140 2.58 -34.91 -14.67
CA ASN A 140 2.16 -35.03 -16.08
C ASN A 140 3.35 -35.09 -17.08
N GLN A 141 4.59 -35.24 -16.60
CA GLN A 141 5.79 -35.34 -17.42
C GLN A 141 6.39 -36.75 -17.49
N ILE A 142 5.58 -37.79 -17.25
CA ILE A 142 6.00 -39.18 -17.42
C ILE A 142 5.15 -39.79 -18.54
N ASN A 143 5.84 -40.38 -19.52
CA ASN A 143 5.39 -41.03 -20.76
C ASN A 143 5.35 -40.20 -22.05
N ILE A 144 6.51 -39.67 -22.47
CA ILE A 144 6.88 -39.66 -23.92
C ILE A 144 8.39 -39.95 -24.04
N ILE A 145 8.82 -41.14 -23.64
CA ILE A 145 10.08 -41.74 -24.13
C ILE A 145 9.76 -43.21 -24.36
N ASP A 146 9.08 -43.51 -25.46
CA ASP A 146 9.02 -44.87 -26.04
C ASP A 146 8.35 -44.89 -27.42
N VAL A 147 8.55 -43.87 -28.26
CA VAL A 147 8.32 -44.02 -29.71
C VAL A 147 9.24 -43.05 -30.43
N LEU A 148 10.54 -43.36 -30.54
CA LEU A 148 11.43 -42.76 -31.54
C LEU A 148 12.69 -43.65 -31.71
N ASN A 149 12.46 -44.95 -31.85
CA ASN A 149 13.43 -45.88 -32.41
C ASN A 149 12.82 -46.46 -33.68
N THR A 150 13.01 -45.77 -34.81
CA THR A 150 13.32 -46.36 -36.12
C THR A 150 13.58 -45.26 -37.15
N SER A 151 14.72 -45.40 -37.84
CA SER A 151 15.02 -44.88 -39.18
C SER A 151 15.56 -43.43 -39.25
N THR A 152 16.86 -43.19 -39.07
CA THR A 152 18.02 -43.36 -39.99
C THR A 152 18.40 -42.13 -40.84
N SER A 153 19.69 -41.77 -40.71
CA SER A 153 20.57 -41.11 -41.71
C SER A 153 20.38 -39.59 -41.89
N ASN A 154 21.38 -38.71 -41.92
CA ASN A 154 22.84 -38.83 -41.99
C ASN A 154 23.51 -37.54 -41.44
N GLU A 155 24.68 -37.74 -40.82
CA GLU A 155 25.94 -36.95 -40.76
C GLU A 155 25.89 -35.42 -41.01
N THR A 156 26.49 -34.55 -40.21
CA THR A 156 27.92 -34.53 -39.80
C THR A 156 28.17 -33.74 -38.50
N LYS A 157 29.26 -34.14 -37.83
CA LYS A 157 29.82 -33.64 -36.56
C LYS A 157 30.28 -32.17 -36.64
N THR A 158 30.30 -31.44 -35.52
CA THR A 158 31.53 -30.96 -34.85
C THR A 158 31.18 -30.41 -33.46
N ASP A 159 31.79 -31.05 -32.47
CA ASP A 159 32.17 -30.67 -31.10
C ASP A 159 31.31 -29.72 -30.25
N SER A 160 30.89 -30.31 -29.13
CA SER A 160 30.44 -29.69 -27.90
C SER A 160 31.54 -28.85 -27.27
N ASP A 161 31.18 -27.63 -26.86
CA ASP A 161 31.65 -27.10 -25.58
C ASP A 161 30.45 -26.43 -24.89
N ASP A 162 30.12 -26.97 -23.72
CA ASP A 162 29.13 -26.44 -22.79
C ASP A 162 29.56 -25.04 -22.32
N VAL A 163 28.91 -23.99 -22.81
CA VAL A 163 28.97 -22.68 -22.16
C VAL A 163 27.80 -22.58 -21.18
N GLU A 164 28.10 -22.95 -19.94
CA GLU A 164 27.27 -22.67 -18.78
C GLU A 164 27.22 -21.14 -18.55
N ILE A 165 26.20 -20.47 -19.09
CA ILE A 165 25.96 -19.04 -18.81
C ILE A 165 25.47 -18.93 -17.37
N LYS A 166 26.37 -18.62 -16.45
CA LYS A 166 26.04 -18.21 -15.08
C LYS A 166 25.45 -16.80 -15.13
N ILE A 167 24.20 -16.68 -14.70
CA ILE A 167 23.49 -15.39 -14.58
C ILE A 167 23.97 -14.72 -13.29
N ASP A 168 25.24 -14.31 -13.23
CA ASP A 168 25.76 -13.48 -12.13
C ASP A 168 26.52 -12.24 -12.63
N ASP A 169 26.71 -12.05 -13.95
CA ASP A 169 27.52 -10.95 -14.50
C ASP A 169 26.70 -9.89 -15.27
N ILE A 170 25.60 -9.39 -14.70
CA ILE A 170 25.00 -8.12 -15.14
C ILE A 170 25.13 -7.10 -13.99
N GLU A 171 26.36 -6.67 -13.73
CA GLU A 171 26.62 -5.43 -13.00
C GLU A 171 26.38 -4.25 -13.95
N GLU A 172 25.18 -3.68 -13.87
CA GLU A 172 24.85 -2.40 -14.47
C GLU A 172 25.68 -1.30 -13.78
N HIS A 173 26.77 -0.87 -14.43
CA HIS A 173 27.52 0.31 -14.02
C HIS A 173 26.68 1.57 -14.25
N VAL A 174 25.84 1.92 -13.27
CA VAL A 174 25.20 3.23 -13.18
C VAL A 174 26.17 4.18 -12.46
N GLU A 175 26.76 5.12 -13.20
CA GLU A 175 27.51 6.23 -12.60
C GLU A 175 26.60 6.98 -11.61
N GLN A 176 26.91 6.86 -10.32
CA GLN A 176 26.20 7.56 -9.26
C GLN A 176 26.53 9.05 -9.32
N ILE A 177 25.60 9.85 -9.84
CA ILE A 177 25.58 11.29 -9.57
C ILE A 177 25.30 11.44 -8.06
N PRO A 178 26.19 12.06 -7.27
CA PRO A 178 25.98 12.17 -5.83
C PRO A 178 24.72 13.00 -5.58
N ALA A 179 23.78 12.42 -4.83
CA ALA A 179 22.57 13.11 -4.42
C ALA A 179 22.94 14.42 -3.70
N PRO A 180 22.26 15.55 -4.00
CA PRO A 180 22.49 16.79 -3.26
C PRO A 180 22.27 16.52 -1.77
N LYS A 181 23.25 16.90 -0.94
CA LYS A 181 23.13 16.80 0.51
C LYS A 181 22.00 17.72 0.96
N ALA A 182 20.85 17.13 1.29
CA ALA A 182 19.78 17.84 1.98
C ALA A 182 20.32 18.33 3.33
N GLY A 183 20.34 19.65 3.52
CA GLY A 183 20.48 20.23 4.85
C GLY A 183 19.28 19.84 5.73
N PRO A 184 19.36 20.03 7.06
CA PRO A 184 18.22 19.76 7.93
C PRO A 184 17.03 20.61 7.51
N LEU A 185 16.01 19.96 6.97
CA LEU A 185 14.71 20.57 6.67
C LEU A 185 14.02 20.84 8.00
N GLN A 186 14.21 22.04 8.54
CA GLN A 186 13.34 22.58 9.58
C GLN A 186 12.05 23.03 8.90
N VAL A 187 11.10 22.11 8.75
CA VAL A 187 9.73 22.44 8.35
C VAL A 187 9.00 22.81 9.63
N SER A 188 8.75 24.11 9.83
CA SER A 188 7.75 24.53 10.81
C SER A 188 6.40 24.05 10.30
N LEU A 189 5.69 23.24 11.09
CA LEU A 189 4.38 22.73 10.69
C LEU A 189 3.33 23.84 10.53
N PHE A 190 3.60 25.06 11.05
CA PHE A 190 2.68 26.19 11.04
C PHE A 190 3.46 27.52 11.05
N ASP A 191 3.20 28.41 10.09
CA ASP A 191 3.53 29.83 10.24
C ASP A 191 2.44 30.50 11.10
N LEU A 192 2.88 31.32 12.07
CA LEU A 192 2.06 32.09 13.02
C LEU A 192 1.39 33.29 12.35
#